data_AF-A0A3D2R194-F1
#
_entry.id   AF-A0A3D2R194-F1
#
_cell.length_a   1.000
_cell.length_b   1.000
_cell.length_c   1.000
_cell.angle_alpha   90.00
_cell.angle_beta   90.00
_cell.angle_gamma   90.00
#
_symmetry.space_group_name_H-M   'P 1'
#
loop_
_entity.id
_entity.type
_entity.pdbx_description
1 polymer ?
#
loop_
_entity_poly.entity_id
_entity_poly.type
_entity_poly.pdbx_seq_one_letter_code
_entity_poly.pdbx_strand_id
1 'polypeptide(L)'
;MVNKNLEPVIVFGSGLIAGLTSKMLLNHGFKVIRITKERTKPLNKIFAISPVSINWFDQIGLSKDLINSGYPINKIDIFYGENEYLRFDSSDIYRREL
;
A
#
# COMPACT_ATOMS: atom_id res chain seq x y z
N MET A 1 8.98 -4.24 33.55
CA MET A 1 7.84 -3.93 32.66
C MET A 1 7.29 -5.24 32.12
N VAL A 2 5.97 -5.36 32.02
CA VAL A 2 5.24 -6.63 31.85
C VAL A 2 5.68 -7.37 30.58
N ASN A 3 6.38 -8.50 30.75
CA ASN A 3 6.51 -9.56 29.74
C ASN A 3 5.13 -10.21 29.58
N LYS A 4 4.22 -9.54 28.87
CA LYS A 4 2.98 -10.18 28.39
C LYS A 4 3.41 -10.95 27.15
N ASN A 5 3.53 -12.27 27.27
CA ASN A 5 3.55 -13.14 26.09
C ASN A 5 2.25 -12.85 25.31
N LEU A 6 2.36 -12.05 24.25
CA LEU A 6 1.23 -11.74 23.39
C LEU A 6 0.77 -13.04 22.74
N GLU A 7 -0.52 -13.33 22.84
CA GLU A 7 -1.12 -14.47 22.17
C GLU A 7 -0.83 -14.41 20.66
N PRO A 8 -0.58 -15.56 20.00
CA PRO A 8 -0.36 -15.59 18.57
C PRO A 8 -1.56 -15.01 17.80
N VAL A 9 -1.29 -14.11 16.86
CA VAL A 9 -2.32 -13.53 15.98
C VAL A 9 -2.38 -14.30 14.67
N ILE A 10 -3.55 -14.80 14.32
CA ILE A 10 -3.79 -15.47 13.04
C ILE A 10 -4.31 -14.45 12.03
N VAL A 11 -3.59 -14.31 10.91
CA VAL A 11 -4.02 -13.47 9.77
C VAL A 11 -4.44 -14.39 8.63
N PHE A 12 -5.72 -14.35 8.28
CA PHE A 12 -6.26 -15.12 7.17
C PHE A 12 -6.31 -14.28 5.89
N GLY A 13 -5.58 -14.70 4.86
CA GLY A 13 -5.64 -14.07 3.54
C GLY A 13 -4.31 -13.95 2.82
N SER A 14 -4.36 -14.09 1.49
CA SER A 14 -3.19 -14.03 0.62
C SER A 14 -2.99 -12.66 -0.06
N GLY A 15 -3.88 -11.68 0.15
CA GLY A 15 -3.80 -10.36 -0.50
C GLY A 15 -2.75 -9.40 0.08
N LEU A 16 -2.67 -8.21 -0.53
CA LEU A 16 -1.78 -7.11 -0.10
C LEU A 16 -2.06 -6.70 1.36
N ILE A 17 -3.33 -6.45 1.69
CA ILE A 17 -3.75 -6.04 3.05
C ILE A 17 -3.30 -7.05 4.10
N ALA A 18 -3.55 -8.35 3.89
CA ALA A 18 -3.11 -9.39 4.81
C ALA A 18 -1.59 -9.44 4.99
N GLY A 19 -0.82 -9.17 3.92
CA GLY A 19 0.63 -9.04 3.99
C GLY A 19 1.07 -7.84 4.84
N LEU A 20 0.50 -6.66 4.58
CA LEU A 20 0.78 -5.42 5.31
C LEU A 20 0.40 -5.54 6.79
N THR A 21 -0.77 -6.09 7.11
CA THR A 21 -1.21 -6.35 8.48
C THR A 21 -0.25 -7.28 9.20
N SER A 22 0.17 -8.37 8.55
CA SER A 22 1.14 -9.30 9.15
C SER A 22 2.46 -8.61 9.46
N LYS A 23 2.98 -7.80 8.53
CA LYS A 23 4.23 -7.04 8.72
C LYS A 23 4.10 -6.03 9.86
N MET A 24 2.99 -5.30 9.92
CA MET A 24 2.74 -4.32 10.97
C MET A 24 2.69 -4.99 12.35
N LEU A 25 1.95 -6.09 12.49
CA LEU A 25 1.89 -6.85 13.75
C LEU A 25 3.26 -7.40 14.17
N LEU A 26 4.04 -7.94 13.23
CA LEU A 26 5.41 -8.41 13.50
C LEU A 26 6.31 -7.28 14.01
N ASN A 27 6.24 -6.10 13.38
CA ASN A 27 7.02 -4.94 13.81
C ASN A 27 6.65 -4.45 15.23
N HIS A 28 5.47 -4.79 15.74
CA HIS A 28 5.02 -4.46 17.10
C HIS A 28 5.22 -5.62 18.10
N GLY A 29 6.00 -6.64 17.74
CA GLY A 29 6.37 -7.73 18.65
C GLY A 29 5.34 -8.85 18.79
N PHE A 30 4.30 -8.88 17.96
CA PHE A 30 3.34 -9.99 17.95
C PHE A 30 3.92 -11.22 17.24
N LYS A 31 3.60 -12.40 17.76
CA LYS A 31 3.78 -13.65 17.01
C LYS A 31 2.63 -13.76 15.99
N VAL A 32 2.95 -13.76 14.69
CA VAL A 32 1.94 -13.79 13.63
C VAL A 32 1.99 -15.12 12.87
N ILE A 33 0.83 -15.76 12.70
CA ILE A 33 0.64 -16.94 11.86
C ILE A 33 -0.22 -16.53 10.67
N ARG A 34 0.35 -16.54 9.47
CA ARG A 34 -0.39 -16.20 8.25
C ARG A 34 -0.91 -17.45 7.56
N ILE A 35 -2.23 -17.54 7.41
CA ILE A 35 -2.89 -18.62 6.68
C ILE A 35 -3.31 -18.09 5.32
N THR A 36 -2.79 -18.71 4.26
CA THR A 36 -3.10 -18.35 2.88
C THR A 36 -3.76 -19.52 2.17
N LYS A 37 -4.84 -19.27 1.43
CA LYS A 37 -5.30 -20.22 0.41
C LYS A 37 -4.26 -20.26 -0.71
N GLU A 38 -4.08 -21.43 -1.28
CA GLU A 38 -3.22 -21.64 -2.46
C GLU A 38 -3.64 -20.65 -3.56
N ARG A 39 -2.67 -19.88 -4.06
CA ARG A 39 -2.94 -18.87 -5.10
C ARG A 39 -3.01 -19.60 -6.43
N THR A 40 -4.21 -19.71 -7.00
CA THR A 40 -4.44 -20.33 -8.31
C THR A 40 -4.14 -19.40 -9.49
N LYS A 41 -4.01 -18.07 -9.26
CA LYS A 41 -3.72 -17.09 -10.32
C LYS A 41 -2.84 -15.94 -9.80
N PRO A 42 -1.93 -15.39 -10.64
CA PRO A 42 -1.24 -14.15 -10.32
C PRO A 42 -2.27 -13.02 -10.14
N LEU A 43 -2.01 -12.14 -9.18
CA LEU A 43 -2.80 -10.93 -8.95
C LEU A 43 -2.50 -9.94 -10.09
N ASN A 44 -3.20 -10.05 -11.21
CA ASN A 44 -3.21 -9.02 -12.26
C ASN A 44 -4.06 -7.82 -11.79
N LYS A 45 -3.61 -7.14 -10.74
CA LYS A 45 -4.23 -5.92 -10.25
C LYS A 45 -3.21 -4.80 -10.34
N ILE A 46 -3.54 -3.78 -11.12
CA ILE A 46 -2.82 -2.51 -11.13
C ILE A 46 -3.30 -1.74 -9.90
N PHE A 47 -2.36 -1.23 -9.11
CA PHE A 47 -2.66 -0.40 -7.96
C PHE A 47 -2.04 0.97 -8.17
N ALA A 48 -2.83 2.02 -8.02
CA ALA A 48 -2.31 3.35 -7.77
C ALA A 48 -2.08 3.48 -6.27
N ILE A 49 -0.87 3.87 -5.87
CA ILE A 49 -0.50 4.04 -4.46
C ILE A 49 -0.26 5.53 -4.23
N SER A 50 -0.95 6.10 -3.25
CA SER A 50 -0.74 7.51 -2.89
C SER A 50 0.63 7.73 -2.26
N PRO A 51 1.21 8.94 -2.38
CA PRO A 51 2.50 9.27 -1.74
C PRO A 51 2.52 8.99 -0.23
N VAL A 52 1.39 9.26 0.46
CA VAL A 52 1.26 8.98 1.91
C VAL A 52 1.38 7.48 2.19
N SER A 53 0.78 6.63 1.36
CA SER A 53 0.89 5.17 1.50
C SER A 53 2.32 4.68 1.24
N ILE A 54 3.01 5.27 0.26
CA ILE A 54 4.44 4.96 -0.01
C ILE A 54 5.31 5.32 1.21
N ASN A 55 5.11 6.51 1.78
CA ASN A 55 5.83 6.92 2.98
C ASN A 55 5.57 5.97 4.16
N TRP A 56 4.32 5.54 4.33
CA TRP A 56 3.98 4.55 5.35
C TRP A 56 4.63 3.18 5.09
N PHE A 57 4.70 2.72 3.83
CA PHE A 57 5.37 1.46 3.48
C PHE A 57 6.86 1.46 3.86
N ASP A 58 7.55 2.58 3.67
CA ASP A 58 8.94 2.75 4.11
C ASP A 58 9.04 2.65 5.65
N GLN A 59 8.15 3.32 6.38
CA GLN A 59 8.11 3.28 7.86
C GLN A 59 7.89 1.88 8.42
N ILE A 60 7.10 1.03 7.76
CA ILE A 60 6.90 -0.37 8.18
C ILE A 60 7.95 -1.33 7.60
N GLY A 61 8.97 -0.81 6.91
CA GLY A 61 10.12 -1.56 6.44
C GLY A 61 9.80 -2.49 5.26
N LEU A 62 8.98 -2.05 4.30
CA LEU A 62 8.92 -2.71 3.00
C LEU A 62 10.19 -2.40 2.20
N SER A 63 10.56 -3.32 1.30
CA SER A 63 11.75 -3.13 0.46
C SER A 63 11.62 -1.85 -0.38
N LYS A 64 12.70 -1.06 -0.40
CA LYS A 64 12.84 0.08 -1.30
C LYS A 64 12.73 -0.33 -2.76
N ASP A 65 13.12 -1.55 -3.12
CA ASP A 65 12.96 -2.07 -4.49
C ASP A 65 11.48 -2.16 -4.89
N LEU A 66 10.61 -2.56 -3.96
CA LEU A 66 9.17 -2.57 -4.22
C LEU A 66 8.63 -1.15 -4.39
N ILE A 67 9.05 -0.24 -3.52
CA ILE A 67 8.63 1.17 -3.57
C ILE A 67 9.10 1.82 -4.88
N ASN A 68 10.34 1.57 -5.28
CA ASN A 68 10.97 2.14 -6.47
C ASN A 68 10.54 1.45 -7.77
N SER A 69 9.93 0.26 -7.69
CA SER A 69 9.38 -0.44 -8.87
C SER A 69 8.09 0.20 -9.41
N GLY A 70 7.49 1.14 -8.68
CA GLY A 70 6.30 1.84 -9.10
C GLY A 70 6.55 2.79 -10.29
N TYR A 71 5.57 2.90 -11.18
CA TYR A 71 5.57 3.91 -12.24
C TYR A 71 4.96 5.21 -11.71
N PRO A 72 5.66 6.36 -11.81
CA PRO A 72 5.10 7.63 -11.36
C PRO A 72 3.90 8.02 -12.23
N ILE A 73 2.77 8.32 -11.59
CA ILE A 73 1.58 8.87 -12.25
C ILE A 73 1.68 10.39 -12.19
N ASN A 74 2.11 11.00 -13.29
CA ASN A 74 2.28 12.45 -13.38
C ASN A 74 1.05 13.17 -13.95
N LYS A 75 0.13 12.45 -14.62
CA LYS A 75 -1.06 13.04 -15.23
C LYS A 75 -2.26 12.13 -15.04
N ILE A 76 -3.40 12.72 -14.69
CA ILE A 76 -4.68 12.04 -14.61
C ILE A 76 -5.67 12.84 -15.45
N ASP A 77 -6.24 12.21 -16.47
CA ASP A 77 -7.31 12.77 -17.28
C ASP A 77 -8.62 12.05 -16.94
N ILE A 78 -9.65 12.79 -16.52
CA ILE A 78 -10.98 12.27 -16.23
C ILE A 78 -11.93 12.73 -17.34
N PHE A 79 -12.39 11.80 -18.17
CA PHE A 79 -13.33 12.06 -19.26
C PHE A 79 -14.78 11.89 -18.78
N TYR A 80 -15.65 12.85 -19.07
CA TYR A 80 -17.07 12.78 -18.70
C TYR A 80 -18.03 13.20 -19.83
N GLY A 81 -17.50 13.49 -21.02
CA GLY A 81 -18.24 13.72 -22.26
C GLY A 81 -17.33 13.55 -23.49
N GLU A 82 -17.86 13.69 -24.70
CA GLU A 82 -17.09 13.48 -25.95
C GLU A 82 -15.88 14.42 -26.09
N ASN A 83 -15.96 15.63 -25.52
CA ASN A 83 -14.86 16.62 -25.53
C ASN A 83 -14.63 17.25 -24.14
N GLU A 84 -15.16 16.64 -23.08
CA GLU A 84 -15.10 17.18 -21.72
C GLU A 84 -14.18 16.31 -20.86
N TYR A 85 -13.08 16.91 -20.41
CA TYR A 85 -12.14 16.24 -19.51
C TYR A 85 -11.61 17.18 -18.43
N LEU A 86 -11.32 16.63 -17.26
CA LEU A 86 -10.51 17.27 -16.23
C LEU A 86 -9.10 16.71 -16.33
N ARG A 87 -8.10 17.58 -16.35
CA ARG A 87 -6.69 17.19 -16.28
C ARG A 87 -6.10 17.59 -14.95
N PHE A 88 -5.37 16.67 -14.35
CA PHE A 88 -4.54 16.89 -13.18
C PHE A 88 -3.10 16.56 -13.56
N ASP A 89 -2.22 17.55 -13.61
CA ASP A 89 -0.79 17.35 -13.80
C ASP A 89 -0.06 17.49 -12.46
N SER A 90 0.91 16.62 -12.16
CA SER A 90 1.71 16.72 -10.95
C SER A 90 2.63 17.96 -10.94
N SER A 91 2.86 18.57 -12.10
CA SER A 91 3.53 19.86 -12.24
C SER A 91 2.61 21.07 -12.02
N ASP A 92 1.29 20.87 -11.95
CA ASP A 92 0.33 21.90 -11.54
C ASP A 92 0.43 22.04 -10.02
N ILE A 93 1.48 22.74 -9.58
CA ILE A 93 1.82 22.96 -8.17
C ILE A 93 0.59 23.44 -7.40
N TYR A 94 0.31 22.79 -6.27
CA TYR A 94 -0.52 23.30 -5.18
C TYR A 94 -0.09 24.72 -4.79
N ARG A 95 -0.60 25.74 -5.49
CA ARG A 95 -0.66 27.11 -4.96
C ARG A 95 -1.78 27.14 -3.92
N ARG A 96 -1.52 26.62 -2.73
CA ARG A 96 -2.28 26.94 -1.52
C ARG A 96 -1.28 27.31 -0.43
N GLU A 97 -0.99 28.61 -0.42
CA GLU A 97 -0.74 29.47 0.74
C GLU A 97 0.09 28.88 1.89
N LEU A 98 1.37 29.26 1.92
CA LEU A 98 2.05 29.64 3.16
C LEU A 98 1.79 31.13 3.41
#